data_AF-A0A350LRP8-F1
#
_entry.id   AF-A0A350LRP8-F1
#
_cell.length_a   1.000
_cell.length_b   1.000
_cell.length_c   1.000
_cell.angle_alpha   90.00
_cell.angle_beta   90.00
_cell.angle_gamma   90.00
#
_symmetry.space_group_name_H-M   'P 1'
#
loop_
_entity.id
_entity.type
_entity.pdbx_description
1 polymer ?
#
loop_
_entity_poly.entity_id
_entity_poly.type
_entity_poly.pdbx_seq_one_letter_code
_entity_poly.pdbx_strand_id
1 'polypeptide(L)'
;MLWNQLDQSVELGWDFYAPVLLFVLLVALAVPVWAAIGAAAIVMLLWSGALPLSLVGESLFHGIDHFALTAVPLFILTGDVLVRTGLSRKFLDVAEALTQFARGGFGSATVLVCGMFAAISGSDAAGAAAVGRMTIARLVESGYPRPYACALVAAGACTGILIPPSIAYIIIGLVLGISASTLFMAALIPGLAILVSILVTNIIMNRLNGWEGGGNITFGEWATRLWSALKSGWYAFIVPGIIFYGIFSGRLTPTEAGATAVVVTIIMGFILGTLRLADFPEMLVSSAKVNGVILPIIAFSLPLAQA
;
A
#
# COMPACT_ATOMS: atom_id res chain seq x y z
N MET A 1 -5.73 0.64 -42.71
CA MET A 1 -5.21 1.97 -42.34
C MET A 1 -4.40 1.97 -41.03
N LEU A 2 -4.58 1.01 -40.11
CA LEU A 2 -3.78 0.87 -38.87
C LEU A 2 -2.36 0.27 -39.05
N TRP A 3 -2.03 -0.29 -40.21
CA TRP A 3 -0.74 -0.95 -40.45
C TRP A 3 0.32 -0.06 -41.13
N ASN A 4 -0.06 1.10 -41.67
CA ASN A 4 0.89 2.03 -42.33
C ASN A 4 1.68 2.91 -41.34
N GLN A 5 1.47 2.77 -40.03
CA GLN A 5 2.23 3.50 -39.00
C GLN A 5 3.41 2.69 -38.43
N LEU A 6 3.60 1.44 -38.84
CA LEU A 6 4.69 0.57 -38.35
C LEU A 6 6.06 0.86 -39.01
N ASP A 7 6.10 1.65 -40.09
CA ASP A 7 7.32 1.95 -40.85
C ASP A 7 7.93 3.34 -40.54
N GLN A 8 7.41 4.09 -39.56
CA GLN A 8 8.17 5.21 -39.00
C GLN A 8 9.13 4.67 -37.95
N SER A 9 10.42 4.53 -38.33
CA SER A 9 11.48 4.40 -37.35
C SER A 9 11.45 5.65 -36.46
N VAL A 10 11.01 5.49 -35.21
CA VAL A 10 11.14 6.53 -34.19
C VAL A 10 12.63 6.69 -33.93
N GLU A 11 13.28 7.61 -34.65
CA GLU A 11 14.65 7.99 -34.37
C GLU A 11 14.64 8.85 -33.10
N LEU A 12 14.92 8.21 -31.97
CA LEU A 12 15.10 8.89 -30.70
C LEU A 12 16.40 9.69 -30.76
N GLY A 13 16.32 11.01 -30.66
CA GLY A 13 17.49 11.88 -30.63
C GLY A 13 18.02 12.12 -29.22
N TRP A 14 18.99 13.03 -29.11
CA TRP A 14 19.52 13.46 -27.82
C TRP A 14 18.51 14.25 -26.98
N ASP A 15 17.47 14.79 -27.60
CA ASP A 15 16.27 15.34 -26.99
C ASP A 15 15.52 14.30 -26.13
N PHE A 16 15.61 13.01 -26.45
CA PHE A 16 15.11 11.92 -25.61
C PHE A 16 16.18 11.36 -24.66
N TYR A 17 17.37 11.03 -25.18
CA TYR A 17 18.38 10.34 -24.39
C TYR A 17 18.97 11.19 -23.25
N ALA A 18 19.17 12.50 -23.46
CA ALA A 18 19.76 13.35 -22.42
C ALA A 18 18.85 13.54 -21.20
N PRO A 19 17.53 13.82 -21.34
CA PRO A 19 16.62 13.82 -20.19
C PRO A 19 16.55 12.49 -19.44
N VAL A 20 16.58 11.36 -20.16
CA VAL A 20 16.58 10.02 -19.54
C VAL A 20 17.88 9.79 -18.76
N LEU A 21 19.03 10.17 -19.32
CA LEU A 21 20.31 10.08 -18.60
C LEU A 21 20.34 10.99 -17.37
N LEU A 22 19.79 12.20 -17.47
CA LEU A 22 19.63 13.10 -16.34
C LEU A 22 18.75 12.48 -15.25
N PHE A 23 17.60 11.89 -15.62
CA PHE A 23 16.73 11.17 -14.68
C PHE A 23 17.49 10.07 -13.94
N VAL A 24 18.18 9.19 -14.68
CA VAL A 24 18.95 8.08 -14.09
C VAL A 24 20.06 8.60 -13.17
N LEU A 25 20.77 9.66 -13.58
CA LEU A 25 21.81 10.28 -12.78
C LEU A 25 21.25 10.86 -11.47
N LEU A 26 20.13 11.60 -11.53
CA LEU A 26 19.48 12.17 -10.34
C LEU A 26 19.01 11.07 -9.38
N VAL A 27 18.44 9.98 -9.89
CA VAL A 27 18.07 8.82 -9.09
C VAL A 27 19.29 8.15 -8.46
N ALA A 28 20.39 8.01 -9.20
CA ALA A 28 21.66 7.46 -8.67
C ALA A 28 22.28 8.34 -7.58
N LEU A 29 22.07 9.66 -7.66
CA LEU A 29 22.46 10.63 -6.62
C LEU A 29 21.47 10.70 -5.45
N ALA A 30 20.50 9.78 -5.38
CA ALA A 30 19.47 9.71 -4.34
C ALA A 30 18.61 10.99 -4.23
N VAL A 31 18.46 11.73 -5.34
CA VAL A 31 17.51 12.85 -5.42
C VAL A 31 16.10 12.29 -5.38
N PRO A 32 15.14 12.93 -4.68
CA PRO A 32 13.75 12.48 -4.65
C PRO A 32 13.18 12.28 -6.06
N VAL A 33 12.51 11.14 -6.26
CA VAL A 33 12.05 10.69 -7.60
C VAL A 33 11.18 11.74 -8.29
N TRP A 34 10.30 12.44 -7.57
CA TRP A 34 9.47 13.49 -8.15
C TRP A 34 10.29 14.64 -8.75
N ALA A 35 11.42 15.00 -8.12
CA ALA A 35 12.29 16.07 -8.61
C ALA A 35 13.09 15.59 -9.82
N ALA A 36 13.50 14.32 -9.85
CA ALA A 36 14.14 13.70 -10.99
C ALA A 36 13.22 13.65 -12.21
N ILE A 37 11.96 13.22 -12.02
CA ILE A 37 10.92 13.21 -13.08
C ILE A 37 10.68 14.65 -13.58
N GLY A 38 10.50 15.61 -12.67
CA GLY A 38 10.23 16.99 -13.05
C GLY A 38 11.38 17.65 -13.82
N ALA A 39 12.62 17.44 -13.39
CA ALA A 39 13.80 17.93 -14.11
C ALA A 39 13.91 17.30 -15.50
N ALA A 40 13.71 15.98 -15.61
CA ALA A 40 13.75 15.29 -16.89
C ALA A 40 12.63 15.78 -17.84
N ALA A 41 11.40 15.91 -17.35
CA ALA A 41 10.26 16.40 -18.13
C ALA A 41 10.50 17.82 -18.66
N ILE A 42 11.02 18.72 -17.81
CA ILE A 42 11.33 20.10 -18.21
C ILE A 42 12.45 20.13 -19.26
N VAL A 43 13.54 19.37 -19.07
CA VAL A 43 14.64 19.33 -20.04
C VAL A 43 14.18 18.74 -21.37
N MET A 44 13.36 17.69 -21.34
CA MET A 44 12.79 17.07 -22.53
C MET A 44 11.92 18.05 -23.31
N LEU A 45 11.01 18.76 -22.64
CA LEU A 45 10.19 19.81 -23.26
C LEU A 45 11.02 20.95 -23.87
N LEU A 46 12.07 21.39 -23.16
CA LEU A 46 12.93 22.47 -23.64
C LEU A 46 13.75 22.05 -24.87
N TRP A 47 14.19 20.81 -24.95
CA TRP A 47 15.04 20.31 -26.03
C TRP A 47 14.24 19.83 -27.24
N SER A 48 13.08 19.21 -27.03
CA SER A 48 12.19 18.82 -28.14
C SER A 48 11.56 20.04 -28.81
N GLY A 49 11.33 21.13 -28.06
CA GLY A 49 10.66 22.33 -28.54
C GLY A 49 9.22 22.09 -29.01
N ALA A 50 8.66 20.91 -28.73
CA ALA A 50 7.37 20.47 -29.23
C ALA A 50 6.19 21.22 -28.58
N LEU A 51 6.36 21.63 -27.31
CA LEU A 51 5.32 22.28 -26.51
C LEU A 51 5.89 23.48 -25.73
N PRO A 52 5.10 24.55 -25.52
CA PRO A 52 5.53 25.72 -24.78
C PRO A 52 5.69 25.41 -23.28
N LEU A 53 6.68 26.03 -22.63
CA LEU A 53 6.96 25.82 -21.20
C LEU A 53 5.80 26.23 -20.28
N SER A 54 4.90 27.12 -20.75
CA SER A 54 3.66 27.46 -20.03
C SER A 54 2.76 26.25 -19.78
N LEU A 55 2.82 25.24 -20.65
CA LEU A 55 2.06 23.99 -20.50
C LEU A 55 2.50 23.22 -19.25
N VAL A 56 3.74 23.38 -18.78
CA VAL A 56 4.20 22.72 -17.54
C VAL A 56 3.37 23.19 -16.35
N GLY A 57 3.08 24.49 -16.24
CA GLY A 57 2.26 25.01 -15.15
C GLY A 57 0.82 24.48 -15.17
N GLU A 58 0.21 24.44 -16.35
CA GLU A 58 -1.16 23.93 -16.54
C GLU A 58 -1.25 22.41 -16.31
N SER A 59 -0.33 21.63 -16.89
CA SER A 59 -0.28 20.18 -16.73
C SER A 59 0.02 19.74 -15.29
N LEU A 60 0.84 20.49 -14.54
CA LEU A 60 1.05 20.25 -13.11
C LEU A 60 -0.27 20.36 -12.32
N PHE A 61 -1.09 21.38 -12.60
CA PHE A 61 -2.37 21.57 -11.92
C PHE A 61 -3.39 20.51 -12.34
N HIS A 62 -3.52 20.27 -13.65
CA HIS A 62 -4.41 19.24 -14.18
C HIS A 62 -4.07 17.84 -13.65
N GLY A 63 -2.78 17.51 -13.52
CA GLY A 63 -2.33 16.20 -13.03
C GLY A 63 -2.72 15.93 -11.57
N ILE A 64 -2.87 16.96 -10.74
CA ILE A 64 -3.26 16.79 -9.33
C ILE A 64 -4.75 17.02 -9.09
N ASP A 65 -5.46 17.71 -10.00
CA ASP A 65 -6.88 18.03 -9.86
C ASP A 65 -7.79 16.87 -10.29
N HIS A 66 -7.58 15.71 -9.67
CA HIS A 66 -8.36 14.51 -9.91
C HIS A 66 -9.03 14.01 -8.64
N PHE A 67 -10.37 13.92 -8.67
CA PHE A 67 -11.16 13.45 -7.53
C PHE A 67 -10.71 12.07 -7.01
N ALA A 68 -10.26 11.18 -7.89
CA ALA A 68 -9.75 9.86 -7.51
C ALA A 68 -8.51 9.93 -6.59
N LEU A 69 -7.71 10.99 -6.68
CA LEU A 69 -6.52 11.17 -5.85
C LEU A 69 -6.86 11.52 -4.40
N THR A 70 -8.07 12.03 -4.13
CA THR A 70 -8.52 12.29 -2.75
C THR A 70 -8.64 11.00 -1.92
N ALA A 71 -8.80 9.85 -2.56
CA ALA A 71 -8.78 8.56 -1.88
C ALA A 71 -7.44 8.25 -1.20
N VAL A 72 -6.32 8.73 -1.77
CA VAL A 72 -4.96 8.48 -1.26
C VAL A 72 -4.77 8.96 0.18
N PRO A 73 -4.96 10.26 0.52
CA PRO A 73 -4.83 10.73 1.89
C PRO A 73 -5.87 10.09 2.83
N LEU A 74 -7.06 9.73 2.34
CA LEU A 74 -8.11 9.10 3.15
C LEU A 74 -7.74 7.67 3.57
N PHE A 75 -7.20 6.84 2.67
CA PHE A 75 -6.74 5.49 2.99
C PHE A 75 -5.50 5.52 3.89
N ILE A 76 -4.56 6.43 3.64
CA ILE A 76 -3.40 6.62 4.52
C ILE A 76 -3.85 7.02 5.93
N LEU A 77 -4.77 8.00 6.02
CA LEU A 77 -5.31 8.45 7.31
C LEU A 77 -6.05 7.31 8.01
N THR A 78 -6.87 6.53 7.29
CA THR A 78 -7.54 5.33 7.83
C THR A 78 -6.54 4.36 8.45
N GLY A 79 -5.43 4.07 7.75
CA GLY A 79 -4.36 3.23 8.27
C GLY A 79 -3.72 3.78 9.55
N ASP A 80 -3.42 5.08 9.59
CA ASP A 80 -2.82 5.73 10.78
C ASP A 80 -3.78 5.69 11.98
N VAL A 81 -5.06 6.02 11.78
CA VAL A 81 -6.11 5.94 12.82
C VAL A 81 -6.22 4.50 13.34
N LEU A 82 -6.21 3.51 12.45
CA LEU A 82 -6.34 2.10 12.80
C LEU A 82 -5.17 1.61 13.68
N VAL A 83 -3.96 2.12 13.43
CA VAL A 83 -2.80 1.83 14.29
C VAL A 83 -2.97 2.48 15.66
N ARG A 84 -3.33 3.76 15.72
CA ARG A 84 -3.50 4.51 16.99
C ARG A 84 -4.60 3.95 17.87
N THR A 85 -5.71 3.54 17.26
CA THR A 85 -6.85 2.94 17.98
C THR A 85 -6.59 1.51 18.48
N GLY A 86 -5.44 0.91 18.13
CA GLY A 86 -5.09 -0.45 18.54
C GLY A 86 -5.87 -1.56 17.82
N LEU A 87 -6.71 -1.22 16.84
CA LEU A 87 -7.42 -2.18 15.99
C LEU A 87 -6.45 -3.09 15.23
N SER A 88 -5.27 -2.57 14.86
CA SER A 88 -4.17 -3.36 14.29
C SER A 88 -3.76 -4.55 15.16
N ARG A 89 -3.79 -4.41 16.49
CA ARG A 89 -3.49 -5.50 17.42
C ARG A 89 -4.56 -6.58 17.37
N LYS A 90 -5.82 -6.22 17.17
CA LYS A 90 -6.92 -7.20 16.98
C LYS A 90 -6.78 -8.01 15.70
N PHE A 91 -6.27 -7.41 14.63
CA PHE A 91 -5.91 -8.18 13.45
C PHE A 91 -4.79 -9.18 13.73
N LEU A 92 -3.77 -8.78 14.50
CA LEU A 92 -2.71 -9.67 14.91
C LEU A 92 -3.22 -10.81 15.81
N ASP A 93 -4.04 -10.52 16.82
CA ASP A 93 -4.66 -11.54 17.69
C ASP A 93 -5.41 -12.61 16.86
N VAL A 94 -6.16 -12.18 15.85
CA VAL A 94 -6.94 -13.08 14.99
C VAL A 94 -6.05 -13.83 14.01
N ALA A 95 -5.06 -13.16 13.41
CA ALA A 95 -4.10 -13.80 12.52
C ALA A 95 -3.29 -14.88 13.26
N GLU A 96 -2.85 -14.60 14.49
CA GLU A 96 -2.20 -15.56 15.37
C GLU A 96 -3.11 -16.75 15.66
N ALA A 97 -4.37 -16.50 16.05
CA ALA A 97 -5.32 -17.57 16.32
C ALA A 97 -5.62 -18.44 15.07
N LEU A 98 -5.64 -17.84 13.88
CA LEU A 98 -5.81 -18.54 12.61
C LEU A 98 -4.62 -19.45 12.30
N THR A 99 -3.39 -18.98 12.50
CA THR A 99 -2.17 -19.70 12.10
C THR A 99 -1.57 -20.56 13.20
N GLN A 100 -2.12 -20.51 14.42
CA GLN A 100 -1.60 -21.21 15.60
C GLN A 100 -1.48 -22.74 15.44
N PHE A 101 -2.25 -23.34 14.53
CA PHE A 101 -2.20 -24.77 14.25
C PHE A 101 -0.95 -25.19 13.43
N ALA A 102 -0.30 -24.25 12.75
CA ALA A 102 0.87 -24.52 11.92
C ALA A 102 2.19 -24.30 12.69
N ARG A 103 3.19 -25.16 12.43
CA ARG A 103 4.60 -24.87 12.80
C ARG A 103 5.06 -23.60 12.06
N GLY A 104 5.41 -22.55 12.80
CA GLY A 104 5.66 -21.21 12.23
C GLY A 104 4.41 -20.32 12.24
N GLY A 105 3.55 -20.51 13.24
CA GLY A 105 2.28 -19.81 13.37
C GLY A 105 2.46 -18.30 13.44
N PHE A 106 3.41 -17.80 14.23
CA PHE A 106 3.61 -16.35 14.39
C PHE A 106 4.22 -15.69 13.15
N GLY A 107 5.17 -16.35 12.47
CA GLY A 107 5.66 -15.87 11.17
C GLY A 107 4.54 -15.78 10.13
N SER A 108 3.69 -16.80 10.07
CA SER A 108 2.54 -16.83 9.17
C SER A 108 1.49 -15.76 9.53
N ALA A 109 1.24 -15.55 10.84
CA ALA A 109 0.36 -14.49 11.32
C ALA A 109 0.87 -13.10 10.89
N THR A 110 2.19 -12.88 10.97
CA THR A 110 2.82 -11.63 10.55
C THR A 110 2.54 -11.34 9.08
N VAL A 111 2.69 -12.33 8.20
CA VAL A 111 2.39 -12.18 6.76
C VAL A 111 0.91 -11.86 6.54
N LEU A 112 0.00 -12.55 7.22
CA LEU A 112 -1.44 -12.27 7.10
C LEU A 112 -1.79 -10.86 7.57
N VAL A 113 -1.22 -10.40 8.68
CA VAL A 113 -1.43 -9.01 9.17
C VAL A 113 -0.88 -8.00 8.17
N CYS A 114 0.28 -8.24 7.56
CA CYS A 114 0.77 -7.38 6.48
C CYS A 114 -0.24 -7.29 5.34
N GLY A 115 -0.81 -8.41 4.89
CA GLY A 115 -1.81 -8.44 3.83
C GLY A 115 -3.13 -7.74 4.22
N MET A 116 -3.57 -7.89 5.47
CA MET A 116 -4.74 -7.17 5.99
C MET A 116 -4.50 -5.66 6.07
N PHE A 117 -3.30 -5.24 6.48
CA PHE A 117 -2.94 -3.82 6.59
C PHE A 117 -2.72 -3.17 5.21
N ALA A 118 -2.19 -3.96 4.26
CA ALA A 118 -2.12 -3.63 2.85
C ALA A 118 -3.52 -3.29 2.30
N ALA A 119 -4.51 -4.16 2.57
CA ALA A 119 -5.90 -4.00 2.17
C ALA A 119 -6.68 -2.85 2.86
N ILE A 120 -6.00 -2.00 3.63
CA ILE A 120 -6.62 -0.84 4.30
C ILE A 120 -5.86 0.44 3.95
N SER A 121 -4.55 0.43 4.15
CA SER A 121 -3.73 1.63 3.98
C SER A 121 -3.18 1.81 2.57
N GLY A 122 -3.03 0.72 1.81
CA GLY A 122 -2.40 0.73 0.49
C GLY A 122 -0.96 1.28 0.48
N SER A 123 -0.28 1.30 1.63
CA SER A 123 1.04 1.93 1.83
C SER A 123 2.05 0.97 2.44
N ASP A 124 3.08 0.62 1.65
CA ASP A 124 4.14 -0.32 2.04
C ASP A 124 4.94 0.21 3.23
N ALA A 125 5.33 1.48 3.21
CA ALA A 125 6.15 2.09 4.27
C ALA A 125 5.38 2.17 5.59
N ALA A 126 4.10 2.56 5.54
CA ALA A 126 3.24 2.61 6.73
C ALA A 126 3.00 1.20 7.29
N GLY A 127 2.72 0.21 6.42
CA GLY A 127 2.55 -1.19 6.80
C GLY A 127 3.80 -1.77 7.45
N ALA A 128 4.97 -1.58 6.83
CA ALA A 128 6.25 -2.05 7.37
C ALA A 128 6.55 -1.44 8.76
N ALA A 129 6.30 -0.14 8.93
CA ALA A 129 6.51 0.53 10.20
C ALA A 129 5.52 0.07 11.29
N ALA A 130 4.25 -0.09 10.96
CA ALA A 130 3.21 -0.51 11.90
C ALA A 130 3.38 -1.97 12.31
N VAL A 131 3.42 -2.89 11.34
CA VAL A 131 3.55 -4.32 11.60
C VAL A 131 4.92 -4.65 12.18
N GLY A 132 5.98 -4.04 11.66
CA GLY A 132 7.34 -4.27 12.15
C GLY A 132 7.53 -3.95 13.63
N ARG A 133 6.96 -2.83 14.11
CA ARG A 133 6.98 -2.47 15.55
C ARG A 133 6.22 -3.48 16.42
N MET A 134 5.24 -4.19 15.87
CA MET A 134 4.41 -5.16 16.59
C MET A 134 4.99 -6.57 16.57
N THR A 135 5.68 -6.95 15.49
CA THR A 135 6.03 -8.36 15.23
C THR A 135 7.51 -8.68 15.27
N ILE A 136 8.43 -7.77 14.89
CA ILE A 136 9.86 -8.11 14.74
C ILE A 136 10.47 -8.60 16.05
N ALA A 137 10.22 -7.90 17.17
CA ALA A 137 10.74 -8.30 18.47
C ALA A 137 10.22 -9.69 18.88
N ARG A 138 8.90 -9.91 18.74
CA ARG A 138 8.25 -11.19 19.04
C ARG A 138 8.72 -12.33 18.11
N LEU A 139 9.00 -12.05 16.83
CA LEU A 139 9.55 -13.02 15.89
C LEU A 139 10.92 -13.49 16.36
N VAL A 140 11.77 -12.55 16.80
CA VAL A 140 13.10 -12.85 17.33
C VAL A 140 13.00 -13.64 18.64
N GLU A 141 12.09 -13.29 19.54
CA GLU A 141 11.81 -14.05 20.76
C GLU A 141 11.31 -15.47 20.47
N SER A 142 10.53 -15.65 19.39
CA SER A 142 10.07 -16.97 18.91
C SER A 142 11.16 -17.79 18.19
N GLY A 143 12.37 -17.25 18.02
CA GLY A 143 13.53 -17.97 17.46
C GLY A 143 13.94 -17.56 16.05
N TYR A 144 13.23 -16.63 15.39
CA TYR A 144 13.61 -16.17 14.06
C TYR A 144 14.88 -15.31 14.11
N PRO A 145 15.85 -15.50 13.18
CA PRO A 145 16.97 -14.57 13.02
C PRO A 145 16.45 -13.17 12.71
N ARG A 146 16.98 -12.14 13.40
CA ARG A 146 16.56 -10.75 13.18
C ARG A 146 16.58 -10.31 11.70
N PRO A 147 17.60 -10.66 10.88
CA PRO A 147 17.59 -10.33 9.46
C PRO A 147 16.40 -10.95 8.72
N TYR A 148 16.05 -12.20 9.06
CA TYR A 148 14.91 -12.87 8.46
C TYR A 148 13.58 -12.25 8.91
N ALA A 149 13.43 -11.93 10.20
CA ALA A 149 12.24 -11.25 10.72
C ALA A 149 11.99 -9.91 10.01
N CYS A 150 13.05 -9.12 9.80
CA CYS A 150 12.98 -7.88 9.01
C CYS A 150 12.60 -8.15 7.55
N ALA A 151 13.21 -9.16 6.91
CA ALA A 151 12.92 -9.52 5.52
C ALA A 151 11.47 -10.01 5.35
N LEU A 152 10.94 -10.77 6.30
CA LEU A 152 9.56 -11.26 6.29
C LEU A 152 8.56 -10.11 6.37
N VAL A 153 8.78 -9.16 7.29
CA VAL A 153 7.93 -7.97 7.40
C VAL A 153 8.06 -7.10 6.16
N ALA A 154 9.27 -6.90 5.62
CA ALA A 154 9.47 -6.11 4.41
C ALA A 154 8.74 -6.73 3.21
N ALA A 155 8.93 -8.03 2.96
CA ALA A 155 8.26 -8.75 1.89
C ALA A 155 6.73 -8.72 2.04
N GLY A 156 6.23 -8.96 3.27
CA GLY A 156 4.81 -8.87 3.58
C GLY A 156 4.25 -7.47 3.35
N ALA A 157 4.95 -6.43 3.80
CA ALA A 157 4.49 -5.05 3.66
C ALA A 157 4.46 -4.58 2.20
N CYS A 158 5.36 -5.07 1.34
CA CYS A 158 5.32 -4.84 -0.10
C CYS A 158 4.08 -5.43 -0.81
N THR A 159 3.25 -6.22 -0.11
CA THR A 159 1.92 -6.58 -0.64
C THR A 159 0.94 -5.39 -0.63
N GLY A 160 1.27 -4.28 0.06
CA GLY A 160 0.53 -3.02 0.07
C GLY A 160 0.28 -2.44 -1.30
N ILE A 161 1.26 -2.55 -2.20
CA ILE A 161 1.11 -2.07 -3.57
C ILE A 161 0.20 -2.97 -4.43
N LEU A 162 0.02 -4.24 -4.05
CA LEU A 162 -0.70 -5.24 -4.86
C LEU A 162 -2.11 -5.55 -4.34
N ILE A 163 -2.30 -5.65 -3.02
CA ILE A 163 -3.57 -6.03 -2.42
C ILE A 163 -4.49 -4.80 -2.39
N PRO A 164 -5.67 -4.86 -3.02
CA PRO A 164 -6.59 -3.73 -3.06
C PRO A 164 -7.18 -3.36 -1.68
N PRO A 165 -7.51 -2.08 -1.44
CA PRO A 165 -7.25 -0.91 -2.29
C PRO A 165 -5.78 -0.47 -2.22
N SER A 166 -5.18 -0.19 -3.37
CA SER A 166 -3.77 0.24 -3.47
C SER A 166 -3.65 1.58 -4.20
N ILE A 167 -2.80 2.45 -3.69
CA ILE A 167 -2.57 3.79 -4.24
C ILE A 167 -2.01 3.70 -5.67
N ALA A 168 -1.17 2.70 -5.95
CA ALA A 168 -0.57 2.53 -7.27
C ALA A 168 -1.63 2.28 -8.35
N TYR A 169 -2.67 1.49 -8.08
CA TYR A 169 -3.73 1.25 -9.06
C TYR A 169 -4.64 2.47 -9.27
N ILE A 170 -4.77 3.35 -8.28
CA ILE A 170 -5.48 4.63 -8.47
C ILE A 170 -4.72 5.48 -9.49
N ILE A 171 -3.39 5.57 -9.34
CA ILE A 171 -2.52 6.32 -10.25
C ILE A 171 -2.50 5.68 -11.64
N ILE A 172 -2.35 4.35 -11.74
CA ILE A 172 -2.40 3.62 -13.01
C ILE A 172 -3.75 3.84 -13.70
N GLY A 173 -4.84 3.76 -12.95
CA GLY A 173 -6.19 4.00 -13.47
C GLY A 173 -6.36 5.41 -14.02
N LEU A 174 -5.79 6.40 -13.31
CA LEU A 174 -5.79 7.77 -13.77
C LEU A 174 -5.02 7.94 -15.09
N VAL A 175 -3.80 7.41 -15.18
CA VAL A 175 -2.93 7.53 -16.36
C VAL A 175 -3.51 6.79 -17.57
N LEU A 176 -4.04 5.58 -17.35
CA LEU A 176 -4.58 4.74 -18.43
C LEU A 176 -6.04 5.02 -18.77
N GLY A 177 -6.70 5.92 -18.03
CA GLY A 177 -8.14 6.18 -18.17
C GLY A 177 -9.03 4.97 -17.79
N ILE A 178 -8.52 4.08 -16.94
CA ILE A 178 -9.23 2.89 -16.45
C ILE A 178 -9.76 3.17 -15.05
N SER A 179 -10.99 2.75 -14.74
CA SER A 179 -11.54 2.95 -13.40
C SER A 179 -10.70 2.20 -12.34
N ALA A 180 -10.40 2.89 -11.23
CA ALA A 180 -9.61 2.31 -10.14
C ALA A 180 -10.30 1.07 -9.52
N SER A 181 -11.63 1.03 -9.48
CA SER A 181 -12.38 -0.14 -9.01
C SER A 181 -12.19 -1.36 -9.93
N THR A 182 -12.11 -1.17 -11.25
CA THR A 182 -11.78 -2.26 -12.19
C THR A 182 -10.38 -2.79 -11.92
N LEU A 183 -9.40 -1.91 -11.73
CA LEU A 183 -8.02 -2.33 -11.44
C LEU A 183 -7.93 -3.05 -10.08
N PHE A 184 -8.68 -2.61 -9.07
CA PHE A 184 -8.77 -3.31 -7.79
C PHE A 184 -9.33 -4.73 -7.94
N MET A 185 -10.38 -4.93 -8.74
CA MET A 185 -10.90 -6.26 -9.02
C MET A 185 -9.86 -7.15 -9.74
N ALA A 186 -9.16 -6.58 -10.74
CA ALA A 186 -8.12 -7.30 -11.47
C ALA A 186 -6.90 -7.66 -10.60
N ALA A 187 -6.57 -6.80 -9.63
CA ALA A 187 -5.41 -6.93 -8.76
C ALA A 187 -5.59 -7.91 -7.60
N LEU A 188 -6.82 -8.31 -7.29
CA LEU A 188 -7.10 -9.20 -6.16
C LEU A 188 -6.37 -10.55 -6.27
N ILE A 189 -6.46 -11.18 -7.44
CA ILE A 189 -5.83 -12.48 -7.71
C ILE A 189 -4.29 -12.38 -7.59
N PRO A 190 -3.59 -11.47 -8.31
CA PRO A 190 -2.14 -11.37 -8.19
C PRO A 190 -1.68 -10.94 -6.78
N GLY A 191 -2.41 -10.06 -6.10
CA GLY A 191 -2.11 -9.67 -4.72
C GLY A 191 -2.17 -10.86 -3.75
N LEU A 192 -3.23 -11.67 -3.83
CA LEU A 192 -3.35 -12.88 -3.03
C LEU A 192 -2.31 -13.93 -3.40
N ALA A 193 -1.98 -14.08 -4.70
CA ALA A 193 -0.95 -15.01 -5.14
C ALA A 193 0.42 -14.68 -4.53
N ILE A 194 0.81 -13.40 -4.52
CA ILE A 194 2.05 -12.96 -3.88
C ILE A 194 2.00 -13.15 -2.37
N LEU A 195 0.89 -12.80 -1.70
CA LEU A 195 0.73 -13.03 -0.27
C LEU A 195 0.89 -14.52 0.10
N VAL A 196 0.26 -15.41 -0.67
CA VAL A 196 0.38 -16.86 -0.49
C VAL A 196 1.80 -17.33 -0.77
N SER A 197 2.50 -16.77 -1.77
CA SER A 197 3.89 -17.12 -2.05
C SER A 197 4.82 -16.79 -0.88
N ILE A 198 4.62 -15.64 -0.23
CA ILE A 198 5.37 -15.22 0.97
C ILE A 198 5.05 -16.16 2.14
N LEU A 199 3.77 -16.49 2.32
CA LEU A 199 3.32 -17.42 3.36
C LEU A 199 3.96 -18.81 3.18
N VAL A 200 3.94 -19.35 1.97
CA VAL A 200 4.56 -20.64 1.62
C VAL A 200 6.06 -20.59 1.85
N THR A 201 6.73 -19.51 1.44
CA THR A 201 8.18 -19.32 1.66
C THR A 201 8.52 -19.32 3.15
N ASN A 202 7.73 -18.62 3.98
CA ASN A 202 7.91 -18.62 5.43
C ASN A 202 7.71 -20.02 6.05
N ILE A 203 6.68 -20.76 5.62
CA ILE A 203 6.42 -22.11 6.10
C ILE A 203 7.58 -23.05 5.75
N ILE A 204 8.08 -22.99 4.51
CA ILE A 204 9.21 -23.82 4.06
C ILE A 204 10.47 -23.47 4.86
N MET A 205 10.82 -22.18 4.95
CA MET A 205 12.03 -21.74 5.66
C MET A 205 11.98 -22.08 7.15
N ASN A 206 10.82 -21.91 7.79
CA ASN A 206 10.67 -22.28 9.20
C ASN A 206 10.74 -23.80 9.40
N ARG A 207 10.23 -24.61 8.47
CA ARG A 207 10.36 -26.08 8.53
C ARG A 207 11.81 -26.54 8.34
N LEU A 208 12.57 -25.87 7.49
CA LEU A 208 13.98 -26.22 7.22
C LEU A 208 14.90 -25.83 8.37
N ASN A 209 14.69 -24.65 8.97
CA ASN A 209 15.58 -24.11 10.00
C ASN A 209 15.09 -24.35 11.43
N GLY A 210 13.82 -24.72 11.61
CA GLY A 210 13.24 -25.03 12.93
C GLY A 210 13.22 -23.84 13.90
N TRP A 211 13.07 -22.61 13.41
CA TRP A 211 13.11 -21.40 14.24
C TRP A 211 11.97 -21.36 15.27
N GLU A 212 10.72 -21.47 14.79
CA GLU A 212 9.54 -21.41 15.64
C GLU A 212 8.94 -22.82 15.82
N GLY A 213 8.88 -23.26 17.08
CA GLY A 213 8.20 -24.47 17.50
C GLY A 213 6.69 -24.25 17.56
N GLY A 214 5.95 -24.85 16.62
CA GLY A 214 4.48 -24.89 16.71
C GLY A 214 4.02 -25.77 17.87
N GLY A 215 3.12 -25.24 18.70
CA GLY A 215 2.41 -26.03 19.69
C GLY A 215 1.33 -26.87 19.00
N ASN A 216 1.40 -28.20 19.13
CA ASN A 216 0.34 -29.11 18.70
C ASN A 216 -0.92 -28.87 19.55
N ILE A 217 -1.68 -27.83 19.22
CA ILE A 217 -3.01 -27.61 19.79
C ILE A 217 -4.01 -28.55 19.13
N THR A 218 -4.97 -29.03 19.91
CA THR A 218 -6.07 -29.82 19.38
C THR A 218 -6.99 -28.93 18.52
N PHE A 219 -7.72 -29.53 17.57
CA PHE A 219 -8.67 -28.78 16.73
C PHE A 219 -9.74 -28.05 17.57
N GLY A 220 -10.19 -28.64 18.67
CA GLY A 220 -11.14 -28.03 19.60
C GLY A 220 -10.60 -26.79 20.31
N GLU A 221 -9.33 -26.84 20.77
CA GLU A 221 -8.65 -25.68 21.35
C GLU A 221 -8.40 -24.58 20.32
N TRP A 222 -7.99 -24.94 19.10
CA TRP A 222 -7.82 -24.00 18.00
C TRP A 222 -9.14 -23.26 17.69
N ALA A 223 -10.23 -23.99 17.51
CA ALA A 223 -11.54 -23.40 17.20
C ALA A 223 -12.03 -22.48 18.33
N THR A 224 -11.80 -22.87 19.59
CA THR A 224 -12.17 -22.05 20.76
C THR A 224 -11.35 -20.76 20.82
N ARG A 225 -10.04 -20.83 20.58
CA ARG A 225 -9.16 -19.65 20.55
C ARG A 225 -9.49 -18.72 19.38
N LEU A 226 -9.72 -19.28 18.20
CA LEU A 226 -10.13 -18.50 17.02
C LEU A 226 -11.46 -17.80 17.26
N TRP A 227 -12.46 -18.52 17.79
CA TRP A 227 -13.75 -17.93 18.11
C TRP A 227 -13.63 -16.83 19.17
N SER A 228 -12.81 -17.03 20.19
CA SER A 228 -12.55 -16.00 21.21
C SER A 228 -11.87 -14.77 20.61
N ALA A 229 -10.84 -14.96 19.78
CA ALA A 229 -10.14 -13.88 19.09
C ALA A 229 -11.09 -13.08 18.19
N LEU A 230 -11.87 -13.77 17.34
CA LEU A 230 -12.89 -13.16 16.49
C LEU A 230 -13.95 -12.43 17.30
N LYS A 231 -14.50 -13.03 18.36
CA LYS A 231 -15.50 -12.39 19.23
C LYS A 231 -14.93 -11.15 19.94
N SER A 232 -13.65 -11.18 20.33
CA SER A 232 -13.00 -10.05 20.99
C SER A 232 -12.56 -8.93 20.03
N GLY A 233 -12.45 -9.22 18.74
CA GLY A 233 -11.91 -8.33 17.71
C GLY A 233 -12.84 -8.08 16.52
N TRP A 234 -14.09 -8.54 16.56
CA TRP A 234 -15.02 -8.49 15.42
C TRP A 234 -15.17 -7.07 14.86
N TYR A 235 -15.16 -6.06 15.75
CA TYR A 235 -15.29 -4.66 15.38
C TYR A 235 -14.13 -4.17 14.52
N ALA A 236 -12.92 -4.73 14.66
CA ALA A 236 -11.79 -4.37 13.81
C ALA A 236 -12.05 -4.72 12.33
N PHE A 237 -12.87 -5.72 12.05
CA PHE A 237 -13.23 -6.12 10.68
C PHE A 237 -14.32 -5.26 10.05
N ILE A 238 -14.95 -4.35 10.79
CA ILE A 238 -15.93 -3.40 10.23
C ILE A 238 -15.26 -2.54 9.16
N VAL A 239 -14.05 -2.05 9.41
CA VAL A 239 -13.34 -1.14 8.49
C VAL A 239 -12.96 -1.84 7.18
N PRO A 240 -12.25 -2.98 7.17
CA PRO A 240 -12.08 -3.78 5.96
C PRO A 240 -13.42 -4.15 5.31
N GLY A 241 -14.42 -4.55 6.10
CA GLY A 241 -15.73 -4.93 5.59
C GLY A 241 -16.40 -3.81 4.78
N ILE A 242 -16.35 -2.56 5.26
CA ILE A 242 -16.87 -1.38 4.55
C ILE A 242 -16.11 -1.16 3.24
N ILE A 243 -14.78 -1.25 3.27
CA ILE A 243 -13.94 -1.03 2.09
C ILE A 243 -14.24 -2.10 1.03
N PHE A 244 -14.15 -3.38 1.41
CA PHE A 244 -14.37 -4.50 0.49
C PHE A 244 -15.80 -4.53 -0.03
N TYR A 245 -16.80 -4.45 0.85
CA TYR A 245 -18.19 -4.46 0.42
C TYR A 245 -18.51 -3.23 -0.43
N GLY A 246 -18.09 -2.04 -0.03
CA GLY A 246 -18.35 -0.79 -0.75
C GLY A 246 -17.81 -0.81 -2.17
N ILE A 247 -16.51 -1.11 -2.32
CA ILE A 247 -15.82 -1.09 -3.61
C ILE A 247 -16.25 -2.26 -4.49
N PHE A 248 -16.20 -3.49 -3.98
CA PHE A 248 -16.41 -4.68 -4.82
C PHE A 248 -17.89 -4.92 -5.14
N SER A 249 -18.83 -4.39 -4.35
CA SER A 249 -20.25 -4.39 -4.75
C SER A 249 -20.62 -3.26 -5.72
N GLY A 250 -19.67 -2.37 -6.04
CA GLY A 250 -19.89 -1.22 -6.93
C GLY A 250 -20.74 -0.10 -6.31
N ARG A 251 -21.01 -0.15 -5.00
CA ARG A 251 -21.83 0.85 -4.30
C ARG A 251 -21.07 2.11 -3.92
N LEU A 252 -19.77 1.97 -3.64
CA LEU A 252 -18.89 3.07 -3.27
C LEU A 252 -17.72 3.13 -4.24
N THR A 253 -17.38 4.34 -4.66
CA THR A 253 -16.09 4.64 -5.28
C THR A 253 -14.95 4.47 -4.25
N PRO A 254 -13.69 4.31 -4.70
CA PRO A 254 -12.54 4.27 -3.78
C PRO A 254 -12.48 5.46 -2.82
N THR A 255 -12.82 6.66 -3.29
CA THR A 255 -12.86 7.87 -2.46
C THR A 255 -13.93 7.78 -1.37
N GLU A 256 -15.15 7.39 -1.72
CA GLU A 256 -16.25 7.25 -0.75
C GLU A 256 -15.98 6.13 0.25
N ALA A 257 -15.37 5.02 -0.20
CA ALA A 257 -14.95 3.93 0.67
C ALA A 257 -13.88 4.40 1.66
N GLY A 258 -12.86 5.13 1.22
CA GLY A 258 -11.83 5.71 2.08
C GLY A 258 -12.40 6.74 3.08
N ALA A 259 -13.31 7.62 2.62
CA ALA A 259 -13.98 8.60 3.47
C ALA A 259 -14.83 7.92 4.56
N THR A 260 -15.61 6.90 4.18
CA THR A 260 -16.44 6.14 5.12
C THR A 260 -15.55 5.39 6.12
N ALA A 261 -14.49 4.75 5.64
CA ALA A 261 -13.55 4.00 6.47
C ALA A 261 -12.87 4.90 7.51
N VAL A 262 -12.37 6.08 7.11
CA VAL A 262 -11.70 6.97 8.07
C VAL A 262 -12.66 7.51 9.12
N VAL A 263 -13.87 7.92 8.73
CA VAL A 263 -14.88 8.44 9.66
C VAL A 263 -15.29 7.36 10.66
N VAL A 264 -15.58 6.13 10.18
CA VAL A 264 -15.95 5.01 11.05
C VAL A 264 -14.81 4.66 12.00
N THR A 265 -13.55 4.64 11.52
CA THR A 265 -12.40 4.32 12.36
C THR A 265 -12.18 5.39 13.44
N ILE A 266 -12.37 6.67 13.12
CA ILE A 266 -12.29 7.78 14.09
C ILE A 266 -13.39 7.65 15.15
N ILE A 267 -14.65 7.41 14.73
CA ILE A 267 -15.77 7.20 15.64
C ILE A 267 -15.50 6.03 16.57
N MET A 268 -15.02 4.90 16.04
CA MET A 268 -14.61 3.76 16.85
C MET A 268 -13.50 4.10 17.83
N GLY A 269 -12.51 4.89 17.41
CA GLY A 269 -11.45 5.38 18.29
C GLY A 269 -11.96 6.15 19.51
N PHE A 270 -12.96 7.01 19.31
CA PHE A 270 -13.63 7.71 20.40
C PHE A 270 -14.46 6.79 21.28
N ILE A 271 -15.25 5.88 20.69
CA ILE A 271 -16.07 4.91 21.44
C ILE A 271 -15.20 4.01 22.32
N LEU A 272 -14.05 3.56 21.81
CA LEU A 272 -13.09 2.73 22.53
C LEU A 272 -12.24 3.54 23.55
N GLY A 273 -12.34 4.87 23.55
CA GLY A 273 -11.52 5.75 24.40
C GLY A 273 -10.02 5.71 24.06
N THR A 274 -9.67 5.27 22.85
CA THR A 274 -8.28 5.12 22.38
C THR A 274 -7.78 6.36 21.64
N LEU A 275 -8.70 7.22 21.19
CA LEU A 275 -8.39 8.43 20.43
C LEU A 275 -8.84 9.68 21.18
N ARG A 276 -8.02 10.73 21.13
CA ARG A 276 -8.31 12.06 21.67
C ARG A 276 -8.26 13.09 20.54
N LEU A 277 -8.97 14.20 20.71
CA LEU A 277 -8.91 15.31 19.75
C LEU A 277 -7.49 15.87 19.56
N ALA A 278 -6.64 15.74 20.58
CA ALA A 278 -5.24 16.15 20.52
C ALA A 278 -4.38 15.30 19.55
N ASP A 279 -4.84 14.09 19.16
CA ASP A 279 -4.10 13.22 18.23
C ASP A 279 -4.26 13.66 16.77
N PHE A 280 -5.30 14.44 16.45
CA PHE A 280 -5.65 14.83 15.07
C PHE A 280 -4.54 15.56 14.32
N PRO A 281 -3.85 16.58 14.89
CA PRO A 281 -2.77 17.26 14.18
C PRO A 281 -1.68 16.29 13.74
N GLU A 282 -1.29 15.35 14.60
CA GLU A 282 -0.24 14.38 14.29
C GLU A 282 -0.69 13.38 13.21
N MET A 283 -1.95 12.93 13.27
CA MET A 283 -2.56 12.05 12.26
C MET A 283 -2.60 12.72 10.89
N LEU A 284 -3.02 14.00 10.83
CA LEU A 284 -3.06 14.77 9.60
C LEU A 284 -1.67 15.02 9.03
N VAL A 285 -0.67 15.30 9.89
CA VAL A 285 0.73 15.45 9.47
C VAL A 285 1.30 14.15 8.91
N SER A 286 0.98 13.01 9.51
CA SER A 286 1.37 11.68 9.01
C SER A 286 0.88 11.48 7.57
N SER A 287 -0.42 11.72 7.32
CA SER A 287 -1.00 11.63 5.97
C SER A 287 -0.43 12.67 5.02
N ALA A 288 -0.21 13.90 5.48
CA ALA A 288 0.35 14.98 4.66
C ALA A 288 1.78 14.66 4.19
N LYS A 289 2.61 14.01 5.01
CA LYS A 289 3.98 13.62 4.63
C LYS A 289 3.98 12.63 3.47
N VAL A 290 3.12 11.60 3.53
CA VAL A 290 3.02 10.61 2.46
C VAL A 290 2.44 11.26 1.20
N ASN A 291 1.41 12.09 1.34
CA ASN A 291 0.82 12.82 0.23
C ASN A 291 1.79 13.82 -0.43
N GLY A 292 2.66 14.46 0.37
CA GLY A 292 3.69 15.38 -0.10
C GLY A 292 4.79 14.71 -0.93
N VAL A 293 4.93 13.38 -0.86
CA VAL A 293 5.78 12.61 -1.78
C VAL A 293 5.01 12.21 -3.03
N ILE A 294 3.76 11.79 -2.89
CA ILE A 294 2.96 11.21 -3.99
C ILE A 294 2.46 12.28 -4.97
N LEU A 295 1.89 13.39 -4.47
CA LEU A 295 1.31 14.42 -5.34
C LEU A 295 2.32 15.02 -6.33
N PRO A 296 3.56 15.37 -5.92
CA PRO A 296 4.56 15.86 -6.88
C PRO A 296 4.92 14.83 -7.95
N ILE A 297 4.99 13.54 -7.62
CA ILE A 297 5.24 12.48 -8.62
C ILE A 297 4.15 12.50 -9.68
N ILE A 298 2.88 12.58 -9.25
CA ILE A 298 1.74 12.60 -10.16
C ILE A 298 1.74 13.88 -11.00
N ALA A 299 1.94 15.04 -10.36
CA ALA A 299 2.00 16.33 -11.03
C ALA A 299 3.02 16.31 -12.17
N PHE A 300 4.23 15.79 -11.93
CA PHE A 300 5.30 15.74 -12.95
C PHE A 300 5.18 14.55 -13.92
N SER A 301 4.40 13.52 -13.60
CA SER A 301 4.19 12.38 -14.50
C SER A 301 3.42 12.75 -15.77
N LEU A 302 2.45 13.66 -15.67
CA LEU A 302 1.63 14.08 -16.81
C LEU A 302 2.44 14.90 -17.84
N PRO A 303 3.22 15.94 -17.45
CA PRO A 303 4.13 16.61 -18.37
C PRO A 303 5.13 15.66 -19.02
N LEU A 304 5.68 14.69 -18.27
CA LEU A 304 6.62 13.70 -18.84
C LEU A 304 5.94 12.79 -19.88
N ALA A 305 4.67 12.45 -19.69
CA ALA A 305 3.91 11.66 -20.66
C ALA A 305 3.51 12.45 -21.92
N GLN A 306 3.54 13.79 -21.85
CA GLN A 306 3.19 14.70 -22.95
C GLN A 306 4.42 15.25 -23.67
N ALA A 307 5.61 15.17 -23.05
CA ALA A 307 6.90 15.64 -23.56
C ALA A 307 7.50 14.69 -24.61
#